data_AF-A0A8H7QNN5-F1
#
_entry.id   AF-A0A8H7QNN5-F1
#
_cell.length_a   1.000
_cell.length_b   1.000
_cell.length_c   1.000
_cell.angle_alpha   90.00
_cell.angle_beta   90.00
_cell.angle_gamma   90.00
#
_symmetry.space_group_name_H-M   'P 1'
#
loop_
_entity.id
_entity.type
_entity.pdbx_description
1 polymer ?
#
loop_
_entity_poly.entity_id
_entity_poly.type
_entity_poly.pdbx_seq_one_letter_code
_entity_poly.pdbx_strand_id
1 'polypeptide(L)'
;MKDIILAFLGVILLGLVKADVPSPSHNFNVTLPEPNAPYVAGQMLPISYTLPDDTNLPNLLSLSVLFTTQDPTLNFTDIVITSNADISQGFSFRRTHNTMVYFEHQLSYAIPNNTLSGNYIVLFVDSISKLNTSVPILVRPYAAPATTLPTNPNKAHPSNGGSIFAIHSNDVQAAYKTANWTLASTLLGLLLTAYSTL
;
A
#
# COMPACT_ATOMS: atom_id res chain seq x y z
N MET A 1 -43.62 -32.47 18.37
CA MET A 1 -42.87 -31.42 19.09
C MET A 1 -41.43 -31.53 18.60
N LYS A 2 -41.08 -30.72 17.60
CA LYS A 2 -40.19 -29.54 17.74
C LYS A 2 -38.78 -29.97 18.12
N ASP A 3 -37.94 -30.28 17.13
CA ASP A 3 -36.94 -29.37 16.52
C ASP A 3 -35.73 -29.14 17.43
N ILE A 4 -34.52 -29.15 16.84
CA ILE A 4 -33.38 -28.23 17.06
C ILE A 4 -31.98 -28.88 17.23
N ILE A 5 -31.18 -28.77 16.15
CA ILE A 5 -29.77 -28.27 16.06
C ILE A 5 -28.68 -29.16 16.74
N LEU A 6 -27.54 -29.55 16.13
CA LEU A 6 -26.49 -28.76 15.46
C LEU A 6 -25.79 -29.58 14.36
N ALA A 7 -25.85 -29.06 13.13
CA ALA A 7 -24.83 -29.31 12.12
C ALA A 7 -23.60 -28.45 12.45
N PHE A 8 -22.47 -29.09 12.77
CA PHE A 8 -21.18 -28.42 12.89
C PHE A 8 -20.68 -28.09 11.47
N LEU A 9 -21.14 -26.96 10.92
CA LEU A 9 -20.58 -26.37 9.71
C LEU A 9 -19.29 -25.64 10.11
N GLY A 10 -18.16 -26.34 10.02
CA GLY A 10 -16.84 -25.75 10.17
C GLY A 10 -16.57 -24.78 9.02
N VAL A 11 -16.74 -23.48 9.28
CA VAL A 11 -16.23 -22.43 8.40
C VAL A 11 -14.70 -22.45 8.53
N ILE A 12 -14.04 -23.09 7.57
CA ILE A 12 -12.59 -22.92 7.38
C ILE A 12 -12.41 -21.51 6.81
N LEU A 13 -12.10 -20.56 7.69
CA LEU A 13 -11.60 -19.25 7.29
C LEU A 13 -10.19 -19.48 6.71
N LEU A 14 -10.11 -19.68 5.39
CA LEU A 14 -8.84 -19.59 4.66
C LEU A 14 -8.39 -18.14 4.73
N GLY A 15 -7.69 -17.78 5.81
CA GLY A 15 -6.87 -16.57 5.80
C GLY A 15 -5.84 -16.74 4.69
N LEU A 16 -5.85 -15.83 3.71
CA LEU A 16 -4.70 -15.68 2.82
C LEU A 16 -3.52 -15.30 3.71
N VAL A 17 -2.68 -16.28 4.04
CA VAL A 17 -1.33 -15.99 4.49
C VAL A 17 -0.65 -15.30 3.31
N LYS A 18 -0.29 -14.02 3.48
CA LYS A 18 0.62 -13.35 2.57
C LYS A 18 1.94 -14.12 2.67
N ALA A 19 2.28 -14.85 1.62
CA ALA A 19 3.53 -15.57 1.56
C ALA A 19 4.55 -14.65 0.90
N ASP A 20 5.60 -14.30 1.65
CA ASP A 20 6.81 -13.73 1.07
C ASP A 20 7.32 -14.71 0.00
N VAL A 21 7.85 -14.18 -1.11
CA VAL A 21 8.48 -15.00 -2.15
C VAL A 21 9.96 -15.14 -1.80
N PRO A 22 10.40 -16.29 -1.26
CA PRO A 22 11.80 -16.47 -0.90
C PRO A 22 12.67 -16.50 -2.17
N SER A 23 13.82 -15.84 -2.13
CA SER A 23 14.76 -15.97 -3.24
C SER A 23 15.42 -17.35 -3.24
N PRO A 24 15.75 -17.91 -4.42
CA PRO A 24 16.49 -19.16 -4.50
C PRO A 24 17.89 -19.10 -3.87
N SER A 25 18.48 -17.90 -3.76
CA SER A 25 19.76 -17.69 -3.09
C SER A 25 19.64 -17.60 -1.57
N HIS A 26 18.42 -17.50 -1.03
CA HIS A 26 18.13 -17.29 0.39
C HIS A 26 18.74 -16.02 1.01
N ASN A 27 19.30 -15.13 0.19
CA ASN A 27 19.92 -13.87 0.63
C ASN A 27 18.89 -12.72 0.72
N PHE A 28 17.67 -12.93 0.24
CA PHE A 28 16.57 -11.97 0.36
C PHE A 28 15.23 -12.68 0.16
N ASN A 29 14.15 -12.06 0.63
CA ASN A 29 12.77 -12.47 0.29
C ASN A 29 12.02 -11.26 -0.26
N VAL A 30 11.18 -11.46 -1.25
CA VAL A 30 10.31 -10.40 -1.78
C VAL A 30 9.00 -10.41 -1.02
N THR A 31 8.62 -9.27 -0.44
CA THR A 31 7.37 -9.10 0.30
C THR A 31 6.33 -8.33 -0.52
N LEU A 32 6.77 -7.47 -1.44
CA LEU A 32 5.93 -6.77 -2.42
C LEU A 32 6.64 -6.65 -3.78
N PRO A 33 5.92 -6.74 -4.90
CA PRO A 33 4.47 -6.91 -5.02
C PRO A 33 3.98 -8.30 -4.59
N GLU A 34 2.68 -8.44 -4.40
CA GLU A 34 2.08 -9.74 -4.13
C GLU A 34 1.96 -10.55 -5.43
N PRO A 35 2.30 -11.84 -5.43
CA PRO A 35 2.16 -12.68 -6.62
C PRO A 35 0.72 -12.69 -7.16
N ASN A 36 0.59 -12.39 -8.45
CA ASN A 36 -0.66 -12.30 -9.20
C ASN A 36 -1.61 -11.20 -8.72
N ALA A 37 -1.14 -10.25 -7.90
CA ALA A 37 -1.97 -9.14 -7.46
C ALA A 37 -2.26 -8.15 -8.60
N PRO A 38 -3.45 -7.51 -8.58
CA PRO A 38 -3.82 -6.51 -9.56
C PRO A 38 -3.22 -5.14 -9.23
N TYR A 39 -2.61 -4.51 -10.23
CA TYR A 39 -2.14 -3.13 -10.22
C TYR A 39 -2.75 -2.37 -11.40
N VAL A 40 -2.71 -1.05 -11.39
CA VAL A 40 -3.31 -0.20 -12.43
C VAL A 40 -2.21 0.62 -13.08
N ALA A 41 -2.22 0.71 -14.42
CA ALA A 41 -1.39 1.67 -15.13
C ALA A 41 -1.61 3.09 -14.58
N GLY A 42 -0.56 3.91 -14.53
CA GLY A 42 -0.59 5.25 -13.93
C GLY A 42 -0.55 5.29 -12.40
N GLN A 43 -0.48 4.14 -11.70
CA GLN A 43 -0.34 4.07 -10.24
C GLN A 43 1.06 3.64 -9.81
N MET A 44 1.35 3.85 -8.52
CA MET A 44 2.58 3.39 -7.90
C MET A 44 2.50 1.89 -7.59
N LEU A 45 3.47 1.15 -8.09
CA LEU A 45 3.77 -0.23 -7.76
C LEU A 45 4.70 -0.26 -6.55
N PRO A 46 4.23 -0.70 -5.36
CA PRO A 46 5.09 -0.87 -4.20
C PRO A 46 5.98 -2.10 -4.40
N ILE A 47 7.26 -1.92 -4.08
CA ILE A 47 8.27 -2.97 -4.17
C ILE A 47 8.95 -3.02 -2.81
N SER A 48 8.99 -4.21 -2.21
CA SER A 48 9.63 -4.41 -0.92
C SER A 48 10.26 -5.79 -0.84
N TYR A 49 11.39 -5.84 -0.15
CA TYR A 49 12.13 -7.05 0.10
C TYR A 49 12.79 -6.98 1.47
N THR A 50 13.00 -8.15 2.06
CA THR A 50 13.66 -8.31 3.34
C THR A 50 14.98 -9.04 3.16
N LEU A 51 15.98 -8.66 3.96
CA LEU A 51 17.31 -9.23 3.98
C LEU A 51 17.55 -9.89 5.34
N PRO A 52 18.29 -11.01 5.38
CA PRO A 52 18.75 -11.58 6.63
C PRO A 52 19.74 -10.63 7.32
N ASP A 53 19.93 -10.83 8.62
CA ASP A 53 21.03 -10.21 9.37
C ASP A 53 22.34 -10.95 9.08
N ASP A 54 23.10 -10.45 8.12
CA ASP A 54 24.37 -11.01 7.65
C ASP A 54 25.34 -9.92 7.20
N THR A 55 26.44 -9.75 7.93
CA THR A 55 27.48 -8.76 7.63
C THR A 55 28.23 -9.01 6.32
N ASN A 56 28.18 -10.23 5.76
CA ASN A 56 28.82 -10.58 4.50
C ASN A 56 27.91 -10.37 3.28
N LEU A 57 26.65 -9.96 3.49
CA LEU A 57 25.66 -9.80 2.44
C LEU A 57 26.14 -8.97 1.22
N PRO A 58 26.92 -7.88 1.37
CA PRO A 58 27.45 -7.13 0.21
C PRO A 58 28.34 -7.94 -0.74
N ASN A 59 28.92 -9.05 -0.28
CA ASN A 59 29.72 -9.95 -1.11
C ASN A 59 28.89 -11.11 -1.70
N LEU A 60 27.64 -11.27 -1.26
CA LEU A 60 26.77 -12.40 -1.59
C LEU A 60 25.55 -11.99 -2.43
N LEU A 61 25.15 -10.72 -2.36
CA LEU A 61 23.97 -10.18 -3.02
C LEU A 61 24.30 -8.88 -3.74
N SER A 62 23.93 -8.80 -5.02
CA SER A 62 23.88 -7.54 -5.75
C SER A 62 22.56 -7.50 -6.52
N LEU A 63 21.63 -6.71 -6.00
CA LEU A 63 20.23 -6.78 -6.41
C LEU A 63 19.88 -5.66 -7.39
N SER A 64 19.23 -6.03 -8.49
CA SER A 64 18.58 -5.11 -9.40
C SER A 64 17.12 -5.54 -9.61
N VAL A 65 16.25 -4.57 -9.90
CA VAL A 65 14.82 -4.80 -10.07
C VAL A 65 14.38 -4.28 -11.43
N LEU A 66 13.70 -5.13 -12.18
CA LEU A 66 13.18 -4.83 -13.51
C LEU A 66 11.68 -5.05 -13.54
N PHE A 67 11.01 -4.26 -14.37
CA PHE A 67 9.63 -4.44 -14.75
C PHE A 67 9.61 -4.94 -16.20
N THR A 68 9.06 -6.13 -16.42
CA THR A 68 9.13 -6.86 -17.71
C THR A 68 7.84 -7.64 -17.95
N THR A 69 7.72 -8.26 -19.12
CA THR A 69 6.67 -9.24 -19.43
C THR A 69 7.25 -10.37 -20.28
N GLN A 70 6.67 -11.56 -20.15
CA GLN A 70 6.95 -12.69 -21.05
C GLN A 70 5.88 -12.82 -22.14
N ASP A 71 4.87 -11.97 -22.14
CA ASP A 71 3.79 -11.99 -23.13
C ASP A 71 4.26 -11.28 -24.42
N PRO A 72 4.48 -12.02 -25.52
CA PRO A 72 4.97 -11.44 -26.77
C PRO A 72 3.94 -10.51 -27.43
N THR A 73 2.68 -10.53 -27.01
CA THR A 73 1.62 -9.70 -27.59
C THR A 73 1.64 -8.26 -27.08
N LEU A 74 2.29 -8.00 -25.94
CA LEU A 74 2.30 -6.69 -25.30
C LEU A 74 3.37 -5.73 -25.85
N ASN A 75 4.27 -6.18 -26.74
CA ASN A 75 5.37 -5.39 -27.34
C ASN A 75 6.06 -4.45 -26.33
N PHE A 76 6.39 -4.99 -25.16
CA PHE A 76 6.87 -4.21 -24.04
C PHE A 76 8.39 -4.30 -23.93
N THR A 77 9.04 -3.15 -23.70
CA THR A 77 10.49 -3.09 -23.45
C THR A 77 10.76 -3.15 -21.95
N ASP A 78 11.68 -4.01 -21.53
CA ASP A 78 12.09 -4.13 -20.14
C ASP A 78 12.53 -2.78 -19.56
N ILE A 79 12.00 -2.48 -18.38
CA ILE A 79 12.30 -1.24 -17.66
C ILE A 79 13.11 -1.59 -16.42
N VAL A 80 14.31 -1.01 -16.32
CA VAL A 80 15.11 -1.09 -15.09
C VAL A 80 14.51 -0.14 -14.07
N ILE A 81 13.93 -0.68 -13.00
CA ILE A 81 13.39 0.10 -11.88
C ILE A 81 14.56 0.61 -11.02
N THR A 82 15.49 -0.29 -10.71
CA THR A 82 16.76 0.06 -10.09
C THR A 82 17.84 -0.94 -10.50
N SER A 83 19.04 -0.44 -10.80
CA SER A 83 20.21 -1.27 -11.11
C SER A 83 21.05 -1.63 -9.88
N ASN A 84 20.81 -0.95 -8.75
CA ASN A 84 21.53 -1.14 -7.50
C ASN A 84 20.56 -0.89 -6.35
N ALA A 85 19.77 -1.90 -6.02
CA ALA A 85 18.83 -1.86 -4.92
C ALA A 85 19.61 -1.80 -3.59
N ASP A 86 19.14 -1.00 -2.64
CA ASP A 86 19.80 -0.82 -1.35
C ASP A 86 19.78 -2.14 -0.56
N ILE A 87 20.93 -2.57 -0.08
CA ILE A 87 21.09 -3.76 0.76
C ILE A 87 21.71 -3.44 2.12
N SER A 88 21.72 -2.16 2.51
CA SER A 88 22.35 -1.70 3.73
C SER A 88 21.61 -2.15 4.98
N GLN A 89 22.34 -2.71 5.94
CA GLN A 89 21.80 -3.20 7.20
C GLN A 89 21.83 -2.13 8.30
N GLY A 90 21.40 -0.91 7.95
CA GLY A 90 21.31 0.21 8.88
C GLY A 90 20.10 0.13 9.82
N PHE A 91 20.15 0.86 10.94
CA PHE A 91 19.06 0.89 11.93
C PHE A 91 17.69 1.27 11.34
N SER A 92 17.64 2.11 10.30
CA SER A 92 16.40 2.54 9.65
C SER A 92 15.62 1.39 9.00
N PHE A 93 16.34 0.37 8.52
CA PHE A 93 15.77 -0.78 7.82
C PHE A 93 15.54 -1.96 8.77
N ARG A 94 16.16 -1.95 9.94
CA ARG A 94 16.09 -3.05 10.91
C ARG A 94 14.66 -3.28 11.41
N ARG A 95 14.26 -4.54 11.42
CA ARG A 95 12.99 -5.05 11.94
C ARG A 95 13.27 -6.26 12.83
N THR A 96 12.28 -6.64 13.63
CA THR A 96 12.38 -7.82 14.49
C THR A 96 11.04 -8.52 14.52
N HIS A 97 11.04 -9.82 14.22
CA HIS A 97 9.87 -10.67 14.29
C HIS A 97 10.26 -12.00 14.92
N ASN A 98 9.53 -12.43 15.96
CA ASN A 98 9.79 -13.67 16.69
C ASN A 98 11.27 -13.86 17.05
N THR A 99 11.88 -12.83 17.63
CA THR A 99 13.31 -12.75 18.01
C THR A 99 14.32 -12.74 16.87
N MET A 100 13.90 -12.91 15.61
CA MET A 100 14.77 -12.79 14.44
C MET A 100 14.86 -11.33 13.97
N VAL A 101 16.08 -10.88 13.69
CA VAL A 101 16.36 -9.58 13.10
C VAL A 101 16.44 -9.73 11.59
N TYR A 102 15.81 -8.81 10.87
CA TYR A 102 15.89 -8.71 9.42
C TYR A 102 15.88 -7.23 9.01
N PHE A 103 16.23 -6.95 7.76
CA PHE A 103 16.27 -5.58 7.23
C PHE A 103 15.29 -5.46 6.07
N GLU A 104 14.36 -4.53 6.16
CA GLU A 104 13.32 -4.32 5.17
C GLU A 104 13.61 -3.06 4.35
N HIS A 105 13.63 -3.23 3.03
CA HIS A 105 13.78 -2.14 2.08
C HIS A 105 12.50 -1.98 1.27
N GLN A 106 12.22 -0.75 0.87
CA GLN A 106 11.04 -0.38 0.12
C GLN A 106 11.42 0.63 -0.95
N LEU A 107 10.83 0.48 -2.13
CA LEU A 107 10.86 1.46 -3.20
C LEU A 107 9.52 1.45 -3.93
N SER A 108 9.29 2.44 -4.78
CA SER A 108 8.07 2.54 -5.56
C SER A 108 8.39 2.82 -7.02
N TYR A 109 7.66 2.16 -7.90
CA TYR A 109 7.76 2.36 -9.34
C TYR A 109 6.45 2.91 -9.89
N ALA A 110 6.49 4.04 -10.58
CA ALA A 110 5.32 4.58 -11.26
C ALA A 110 5.06 3.79 -12.54
N ILE A 111 4.01 2.96 -12.58
CA ILE A 111 3.62 2.28 -13.80
C ILE A 111 3.15 3.36 -14.79
N PRO A 112 3.74 3.47 -15.99
CA PRO A 112 3.30 4.44 -16.99
C PRO A 112 1.80 4.31 -17.29
N ASN A 113 1.14 5.44 -17.56
CA ASN A 113 -0.31 5.44 -17.87
C ASN A 113 -0.63 4.81 -19.24
N ASN A 114 0.37 4.69 -20.12
CA ASN A 114 0.27 4.04 -21.42
C ASN A 114 0.62 2.54 -21.37
N THR A 115 0.93 1.98 -20.19
CA THR A 115 1.14 0.54 -20.04
C THR A 115 -0.14 -0.20 -20.40
N LEU A 116 -0.05 -1.13 -21.34
CA LEU A 116 -1.16 -1.97 -21.76
C LEU A 116 -1.58 -2.88 -20.61
N SER A 117 -2.86 -3.26 -20.59
CA SER A 117 -3.32 -4.27 -19.65
C SER A 117 -2.78 -5.64 -20.01
N GLY A 118 -2.31 -6.40 -19.02
CA GLY A 118 -1.76 -7.72 -19.26
C GLY A 118 -1.00 -8.29 -18.07
N ASN A 119 -0.36 -9.43 -18.29
CA ASN A 119 0.50 -10.08 -17.30
C ASN A 119 1.90 -9.50 -17.39
N TYR A 120 2.42 -9.03 -16.26
CA TYR A 120 3.76 -8.49 -16.13
C TYR A 120 4.50 -9.23 -15.02
N ILE A 121 5.80 -8.99 -14.94
CA ILE A 121 6.68 -9.59 -13.94
C ILE A 121 7.54 -8.47 -13.35
N VAL A 122 7.61 -8.44 -12.03
CA VAL A 122 8.69 -7.74 -11.32
C VAL A 122 9.81 -8.75 -11.10
N LEU A 123 10.93 -8.53 -11.78
CA LEU A 123 12.08 -9.42 -11.79
C LEU A 123 13.17 -8.86 -10.89
N PHE A 124 13.53 -9.61 -9.86
CA PHE A 124 14.65 -9.35 -8.98
C PHE A 124 15.84 -10.17 -9.47
N VAL A 125 16.89 -9.49 -9.92
CA VAL A 125 18.10 -10.11 -10.47
C VAL A 125 19.22 -9.97 -9.46
N ASP A 126 19.72 -11.11 -8.98
CA ASP A 126 20.93 -11.18 -8.17
C ASP A 126 22.13 -11.44 -9.08
N SER A 127 22.95 -10.41 -9.26
CA SER A 127 24.11 -10.48 -10.15
C SER A 127 25.29 -11.28 -9.57
N ILE A 128 25.30 -11.58 -8.26
CA ILE A 128 26.36 -12.38 -7.62
C ILE A 128 26.01 -13.87 -7.73
N SER A 129 24.85 -14.28 -7.21
CA SER A 129 24.44 -15.70 -7.25
C SER A 129 23.93 -16.16 -8.62
N LYS A 130 23.58 -15.22 -9.53
CA LYS A 130 22.95 -15.47 -10.84
C LYS A 130 21.55 -16.12 -10.73
N LEU A 131 20.94 -16.09 -9.56
CA LEU A 131 19.61 -16.62 -9.31
C LEU A 131 18.60 -15.47 -9.26
N ASN A 132 17.61 -15.52 -10.14
CA ASN A 132 16.58 -14.49 -10.22
C ASN A 132 15.33 -14.91 -9.46
N THR A 133 14.59 -13.92 -8.93
CA THR A 133 13.28 -14.12 -8.31
C THR A 133 12.25 -13.35 -9.12
N SER A 134 11.24 -14.06 -9.64
CA SER A 134 10.19 -13.48 -10.47
C SER A 134 8.89 -13.38 -9.69
N VAL A 135 8.28 -12.20 -9.68
CA VAL A 135 6.96 -11.99 -9.09
C VAL A 135 5.97 -11.59 -10.19
N PRO A 136 5.07 -12.50 -10.62
CA PRO A 136 4.06 -12.17 -11.62
C PRO A 136 3.04 -11.20 -11.03
N ILE A 137 2.56 -10.26 -11.84
CA ILE A 137 1.50 -9.31 -11.48
C ILE A 137 0.54 -9.11 -12.65
N LEU A 138 -0.66 -8.64 -12.37
CA LEU A 138 -1.64 -8.26 -13.39
C LEU A 138 -1.76 -6.74 -13.47
N VAL A 139 -1.46 -6.15 -14.62
CA VAL A 139 -1.68 -4.71 -14.85
C VAL A 139 -3.02 -4.50 -15.53
N ARG A 140 -3.82 -3.62 -14.94
CA ARG A 140 -5.12 -3.15 -15.46
C ARG A 140 -4.96 -1.86 -16.24
N PRO A 141 -5.89 -1.56 -17.17
CA PRO A 141 -5.87 -0.32 -17.93
C PRO A 141 -5.85 0.91 -17.02
N TYR A 142 -5.27 2.00 -17.51
CA TYR A 142 -5.26 3.28 -16.80
C TYR A 142 -6.68 3.75 -16.49
N ALA A 143 -6.93 4.02 -15.22
CA ALA A 143 -8.17 4.64 -14.76
C ALA A 143 -7.91 6.14 -14.57
N ALA A 144 -8.31 6.96 -15.54
CA ALA A 144 -8.23 8.41 -15.40
C ALA A 144 -9.01 8.86 -14.15
N PRO A 145 -8.47 9.82 -13.37
CA PRO A 145 -9.22 10.40 -12.25
C PRO A 145 -10.58 10.89 -12.74
N ALA A 146 -11.65 10.47 -12.08
CA ALA A 146 -12.97 10.96 -12.41
C ALA A 146 -13.08 12.43 -11.99
N THR A 147 -13.00 13.35 -12.95
CA THR A 147 -13.26 14.78 -12.75
C THR A 147 -14.77 15.03 -12.70
N THR A 148 -15.49 14.36 -11.80
CA THR A 148 -16.88 14.74 -11.50
C THR A 148 -16.84 15.82 -10.43
N LEU A 149 -16.86 17.08 -10.87
CA LEU A 149 -17.30 18.17 -10.01
C LEU A 149 -18.74 17.83 -9.61
N PRO A 150 -19.12 17.85 -8.31
CA PRO A 150 -20.49 17.56 -7.92
C PRO A 150 -21.40 18.58 -8.62
N THR A 151 -22.14 18.13 -9.63
CA THR A 151 -23.27 18.86 -10.16
C THR A 151 -24.29 18.89 -9.04
N ASN A 152 -24.30 19.98 -8.29
CA ASN A 152 -25.34 20.27 -7.32
C ASN A 152 -26.70 20.12 -8.03
N PRO A 153 -27.61 19.23 -7.57
CA PRO A 153 -28.89 19.02 -8.24
C PRO A 153 -29.83 20.23 -8.16
N ASN A 154 -29.44 21.28 -7.42
CA ASN A 154 -30.15 22.56 -7.41
C ASN A 154 -29.73 23.43 -8.59
N LYS A 155 -30.34 23.15 -9.73
CA LYS A 155 -30.49 24.07 -10.86
C LYS A 155 -31.06 25.41 -10.34
N ALA A 156 -30.23 26.45 -10.29
CA ALA A 156 -30.69 27.79 -9.98
C ALA A 156 -31.56 28.33 -11.14
N HIS A 157 -32.71 28.86 -10.74
CA HIS A 157 -33.62 29.70 -11.51
C HIS A 157 -32.88 30.89 -12.15
N PRO A 158 -33.24 31.34 -13.37
CA PRO A 158 -32.53 32.45 -13.99
C PRO A 158 -32.93 33.77 -13.30
N SER A 159 -31.97 34.45 -12.67
CA SER A 159 -32.13 35.85 -12.28
C SER A 159 -30.88 36.63 -12.65
N ASN A 160 -31.10 37.66 -13.45
CA ASN A 160 -30.13 38.61 -13.98
C ASN A 160 -29.10 39.09 -12.94
N GLY A 161 -27.85 39.17 -13.42
CA GLY A 161 -26.80 40.12 -13.02
C GLY A 161 -26.71 40.58 -11.56
N GLY A 162 -25.72 40.06 -10.83
CA GLY A 162 -25.26 40.64 -9.56
C GLY A 162 -23.80 40.28 -9.29
N SER A 163 -22.91 41.26 -9.38
CA SER A 163 -21.48 41.13 -9.07
C SER A 163 -21.25 41.03 -7.56
N ILE A 164 -20.37 40.12 -7.14
CA ILE A 164 -20.03 39.83 -5.72
C ILE A 164 -19.10 40.86 -5.05
N PHE A 165 -18.80 41.99 -5.71
CA PHE A 165 -17.89 43.02 -5.18
C PHE A 165 -18.60 44.30 -4.67
N ALA A 166 -19.90 44.27 -4.40
CA ALA A 166 -20.60 45.43 -3.84
C ALA A 166 -20.34 45.57 -2.33
N ILE A 167 -19.26 46.28 -1.99
CA ILE A 167 -18.95 46.75 -0.63
C ILE A 167 -19.92 47.90 -0.30
N HIS A 168 -20.76 47.74 0.72
CA HIS A 168 -21.39 48.86 1.42
C HIS A 168 -20.83 48.92 2.84
N SER A 169 -19.96 49.89 3.08
CA SER A 169 -19.50 50.28 4.41
C SER A 169 -20.52 51.22 5.04
N ASN A 170 -20.89 50.97 6.30
CA ASN A 170 -20.97 52.00 7.34
C ASN A 170 -21.04 51.32 8.72
N ASP A 171 -20.19 51.85 9.61
CA ASP A 171 -19.84 51.35 10.94
C ASP A 171 -20.99 51.36 11.97
N VAL A 172 -20.87 50.56 13.03
CA VAL A 172 -20.69 51.05 14.43
C VAL A 172 -20.65 49.89 15.45
N GLN A 173 -19.48 49.80 16.10
CA GLN A 173 -19.14 49.47 17.50
C GLN A 173 -19.22 48.05 18.09
N ALA A 174 -18.13 47.78 18.81
CA ALA A 174 -17.70 46.55 19.45
C ALA A 174 -18.42 46.23 20.77
N ALA A 175 -18.50 44.93 21.06
CA ALA A 175 -18.40 44.41 22.42
C ALA A 175 -17.55 43.14 22.38
N TYR A 176 -16.36 43.19 22.98
CA TYR A 176 -15.53 42.03 23.22
C TYR A 176 -16.10 41.25 24.40
N LYS A 177 -16.39 39.96 24.21
CA LYS A 177 -16.48 39.00 25.30
C LYS A 177 -15.60 37.82 24.99
N THR A 178 -14.53 37.70 25.75
CA THR A 178 -13.61 36.57 25.82
C THR A 178 -14.39 35.31 26.26
N ALA A 179 -14.39 34.29 25.42
CA ALA A 179 -14.90 32.96 25.76
C ALA A 179 -13.74 32.07 26.21
N ASN A 180 -13.75 31.71 27.49
CA ASN A 180 -12.86 30.72 28.09
C ASN A 180 -13.22 29.33 27.57
N TRP A 181 -12.24 28.60 27.02
CA TRP A 181 -12.39 27.17 26.71
C TRP A 181 -12.01 26.33 27.93
N THR A 182 -13.02 25.81 28.64
CA THR A 182 -12.84 24.74 29.61
C THR A 182 -12.91 23.38 28.90
N LEU A 183 -11.81 22.63 28.96
CA LEU A 183 -11.74 21.22 28.55
C LEU A 183 -12.59 20.37 29.51
N ALA A 184 -13.54 19.60 28.96
CA ALA A 184 -14.22 18.53 29.68
C ALA A 184 -13.64 17.18 29.22
N SER A 185 -12.73 16.66 30.02
CA SER A 185 -12.33 15.26 30.06
C SER A 185 -13.17 14.51 31.11
N THR A 186 -13.13 13.16 31.04
CA THR A 186 -13.67 12.12 31.97
C THR A 186 -15.08 11.58 31.63
N LEU A 187 -15.44 10.29 31.79
CA LEU A 187 -14.84 9.01 32.26
C LEU A 187 -15.84 7.87 31.81
N LEU A 188 -15.43 6.70 31.27
CA LEU A 188 -15.14 5.38 31.91
C LEU A 188 -16.32 4.40 32.15
N GLY A 189 -16.06 3.12 31.84
CA GLY A 189 -16.70 1.92 32.43
C GLY A 189 -16.30 0.65 31.62
N LEU A 190 -15.18 -0.01 31.90
CA LEU A 190 -14.95 -1.11 32.87
C LEU A 190 -15.86 -2.35 32.67
N LEU A 191 -15.29 -3.47 32.23
CA LEU A 191 -15.80 -4.81 32.55
C LEU A 191 -14.62 -5.77 32.77
N LEU A 192 -14.38 -6.08 34.04
CA LEU A 192 -13.55 -7.18 34.53
C LEU A 192 -14.52 -8.28 34.98
N THR A 193 -14.39 -9.51 34.47
CA THR A 193 -14.99 -10.68 35.10
C THR A 193 -13.90 -11.71 35.35
N ALA A 194 -13.63 -11.91 36.63
CA ALA A 194 -12.81 -12.96 37.20
C ALA A 194 -13.42 -14.34 36.95
N TYR A 195 -12.57 -15.36 36.80
CA TYR A 195 -12.90 -16.74 37.09
C TYR A 195 -11.70 -17.41 37.77
N SER A 196 -11.87 -17.67 39.06
CA SER A 196 -11.12 -18.67 39.81
C SER A 196 -12.00 -19.15 40.97
N THR A 197 -12.42 -20.42 40.91
CA THR A 197 -12.36 -21.45 41.97
C THR A 197 -13.20 -22.67 41.54
N LEU A 198 -12.53 -23.77 41.24
CA LEU A 198 -12.58 -25.04 41.98
C LEU A 198 -11.42 -25.92 41.51
#